data_AF-A0A109LB20-F1
#
_entry.id   AF-A0A109LB20-F1
#
_cell.length_a   1.000
_cell.length_b   1.000
_cell.length_c   1.000
_cell.angle_alpha   90.00
_cell.angle_beta   90.00
_cell.angle_gamma   90.00
#
_symmetry.space_group_name_H-M   'P 1'
#
loop_
_entity.id
_entity.type
_entity.pdbx_description
1 polymer ?
#
loop_
_entity_poly.entity_id
_entity_poly.type
_entity_poly.pdbx_seq_one_letter_code
_entity_poly.pdbx_strand_id
1 'polypeptide(L)'
;MKSEANHTQEKAQLAQRLEVFRKGIERATVIETAYAKQYETFRKQCDRLEPIVAKTPIGHDLRLLSEKVSDAWELNIDAGWLSSGRKFDDLEYFTVLIKHDGAGRRFKSLSDVPVFLREEFEEWDESEFQAFMDEQRETCRAAYDEMPTLLEDLEEELAEGDFFGMLDSLPYEAGADSQKTKQARALFDNVQNSWAQCKQTGLSLLHMANQLGDGDYDPGLMEALLFDR
;
A
#
# COMPACT_ATOMS: atom_id res chain seq x y z
N MET A 1 -20.51 0.66 48.63
CA MET A 1 -19.14 1.17 48.84
C MET A 1 -18.04 0.37 48.12
N LYS A 2 -17.70 -0.90 48.44
CA LYS A 2 -16.66 -1.65 47.67
C LYS A 2 -17.08 -1.97 46.22
N SER A 3 -18.37 -2.22 45.98
CA SER A 3 -18.92 -2.52 44.65
C SER A 3 -18.91 -1.31 43.71
N GLU A 4 -19.12 -0.10 44.20
CA GLU A 4 -19.18 1.11 43.37
C GLU A 4 -17.77 1.56 42.95
N ALA A 5 -16.80 1.47 43.86
CA ALA A 5 -15.40 1.79 43.57
C ALA A 5 -14.80 0.86 42.50
N ASN A 6 -15.10 -0.45 42.56
CA ASN A 6 -14.70 -1.40 41.50
C ASN A 6 -15.35 -1.04 40.16
N HIS A 7 -16.63 -0.69 40.15
CA HIS A 7 -17.34 -0.39 38.91
C HIS A 7 -16.89 0.93 38.26
N THR A 8 -16.51 1.92 39.08
CA THR A 8 -15.87 3.15 38.58
C THR A 8 -14.48 2.88 37.99
N GLN A 9 -13.71 1.98 38.59
CA GLN A 9 -12.38 1.61 38.13
C GLN A 9 -12.41 0.81 36.80
N GLU A 10 -13.35 -0.12 36.66
CA GLU A 10 -13.59 -0.87 35.41
C GLU A 10 -13.99 0.05 34.25
N LYS A 11 -14.89 1.01 34.51
CA LYS A 11 -15.29 2.01 33.50
C LYS A 11 -14.12 2.90 33.06
N ALA A 12 -13.26 3.32 34.00
CA ALA A 12 -12.09 4.11 33.68
C ALA A 12 -11.07 3.33 32.83
N GLN A 13 -10.85 2.04 33.13
CA GLN A 13 -9.97 1.16 32.35
C GLN A 13 -10.50 0.92 30.93
N LEU A 14 -11.81 0.69 30.79
CA LEU A 14 -12.45 0.54 29.48
C LEU A 14 -12.32 1.82 28.64
N ALA A 15 -12.58 2.98 29.24
CA ALA A 15 -12.42 4.27 28.57
C ALA A 15 -10.97 4.51 28.11
N GLN A 16 -9.99 4.14 28.95
CA GLN A 16 -8.57 4.24 28.59
C GLN A 16 -8.20 3.31 27.41
N ARG A 17 -8.71 2.07 27.40
CA ARG A 17 -8.46 1.12 26.30
C ARG A 17 -9.07 1.61 24.98
N LEU A 18 -10.30 2.13 25.02
CA LEU A 18 -10.96 2.74 23.87
C LEU A 18 -10.17 3.94 23.33
N GLU A 19 -9.63 4.78 24.20
CA GLU A 19 -8.81 5.92 23.81
C GLU A 19 -7.51 5.49 23.10
N VAL A 20 -6.83 4.47 23.62
CA VAL A 20 -5.64 3.90 22.96
C VAL A 20 -6.00 3.32 21.60
N PHE A 21 -7.12 2.61 21.50
CA PHE A 21 -7.61 2.02 20.27
C PHE A 21 -7.90 3.08 19.20
N ARG A 22 -8.60 4.17 19.56
CA ARG A 22 -8.89 5.30 18.68
C ARG A 22 -7.62 6.01 18.19
N LYS A 23 -6.63 6.21 19.06
CA LYS A 23 -5.32 6.74 18.64
C LYS A 23 -4.60 5.83 17.66
N GLY A 24 -4.82 4.52 17.77
CA GLY A 24 -4.35 3.54 16.80
C GLY A 24 -4.96 3.77 15.42
N ILE A 25 -6.29 3.89 15.35
CA ILE A 25 -7.03 4.21 14.12
C ILE A 25 -6.54 5.53 13.51
N GLU A 26 -6.36 6.57 14.32
CA GLU A 26 -5.85 7.88 13.86
C GLU A 26 -4.48 7.75 13.19
N ARG A 27 -3.58 6.93 13.76
CA ARG A 27 -2.26 6.67 13.17
C ARG A 27 -2.35 5.87 11.87
N ALA A 28 -3.17 4.82 11.82
CA ALA A 28 -3.40 4.05 10.61
C ALA A 28 -3.95 4.94 9.49
N THR A 29 -4.90 5.82 9.81
CA THR A 29 -5.48 6.81 8.88
C THR A 29 -4.43 7.77 8.32
N VAL A 30 -3.43 8.17 9.12
CA VAL A 30 -2.32 9.03 8.64
C VAL A 30 -1.48 8.32 7.58
N ILE A 31 -1.15 7.05 7.81
CA ILE A 31 -0.40 6.21 6.86
C ILE A 31 -1.20 6.05 5.56
N GLU A 32 -2.46 5.63 5.67
CA GLU A 32 -3.37 5.46 4.54
C GLU A 32 -3.52 6.74 3.73
N THR A 33 -3.73 7.89 4.39
CA THR A 33 -3.89 9.18 3.70
C THR A 33 -2.62 9.57 2.93
N ALA A 34 -1.44 9.31 3.49
CA ALA A 34 -0.18 9.62 2.84
C ALA A 34 0.01 8.77 1.57
N TYR A 35 -0.24 7.45 1.68
CA TYR A 35 -0.13 6.52 0.56
C TYR A 35 -1.18 6.80 -0.52
N ALA A 36 -2.44 7.00 -0.14
CA ALA A 36 -3.53 7.36 -1.04
C ALA A 36 -3.24 8.65 -1.83
N LYS A 37 -2.63 9.66 -1.18
CA LYS A 37 -2.25 10.91 -1.86
C LYS A 37 -1.17 10.68 -2.93
N GLN A 38 -0.20 9.80 -2.65
CA GLN A 38 0.84 9.45 -3.62
C GLN A 38 0.26 8.65 -4.79
N TYR A 39 -0.61 7.68 -4.49
CA TYR A 39 -1.35 6.91 -5.50
C TYR A 39 -2.21 7.81 -6.41
N GLU A 40 -2.95 8.77 -5.85
CA GLU A 40 -3.72 9.76 -6.62
C GLU A 40 -2.84 10.65 -7.51
N THR A 41 -1.61 10.95 -7.06
CA THR A 41 -0.65 11.69 -7.86
C THR A 41 -0.17 10.86 -9.05
N PHE A 42 0.17 9.59 -8.81
CA PHE A 42 0.54 8.63 -9.85
C PHE A 42 -0.58 8.45 -10.89
N ARG A 43 -1.83 8.24 -10.46
CA ARG A 43 -2.98 8.09 -11.36
C ARG A 43 -3.17 9.30 -12.27
N LYS A 44 -3.08 10.51 -11.73
CA LYS A 44 -3.18 11.74 -12.54
C LYS A 44 -2.06 11.86 -13.57
N GLN A 45 -0.86 11.35 -13.27
CA GLN A 45 0.23 11.31 -14.24
C GLN A 45 -0.05 10.27 -15.33
N CYS A 46 -0.56 9.10 -14.97
CA CYS A 46 -0.99 8.06 -15.92
C CYS A 46 -2.08 8.58 -16.86
N ASP A 47 -3.16 9.15 -16.34
CA ASP A 47 -4.28 9.69 -17.12
C ASP A 47 -3.84 10.75 -18.13
N ARG A 48 -2.79 11.52 -17.79
CA ARG A 48 -2.21 12.53 -18.68
C ARG A 48 -1.34 11.93 -19.78
N LEU A 49 -0.58 10.89 -19.45
CA LEU A 49 0.37 10.25 -20.37
C LEU A 49 -0.30 9.28 -21.33
N GLU A 50 -1.25 8.49 -20.85
CA GLU A 50 -1.91 7.41 -21.59
C GLU A 50 -2.35 7.82 -23.00
N PRO A 51 -3.09 8.93 -23.23
CA PRO A 51 -3.52 9.29 -24.58
C PRO A 51 -2.36 9.66 -25.52
N ILE A 52 -1.19 10.01 -24.99
CA ILE A 52 -0.01 10.42 -25.76
C ILE A 52 0.82 9.20 -26.16
N VAL A 53 1.02 8.26 -25.22
CA VAL A 53 1.89 7.10 -25.39
C VAL A 53 1.14 5.82 -25.77
N ALA A 54 -0.18 5.88 -25.93
CA ALA A 54 -0.98 4.73 -26.33
C ALA A 54 -0.40 4.02 -27.56
N LYS A 55 -0.33 2.68 -27.50
CA LYS A 55 0.21 1.81 -28.57
C LYS A 55 1.71 2.02 -28.87
N THR A 56 2.46 2.55 -27.92
CA THR A 56 3.92 2.59 -27.93
C THR A 56 4.49 1.67 -26.84
N PRO A 57 5.80 1.35 -26.84
CA PRO A 57 6.44 0.65 -25.72
C PRO A 57 6.23 1.36 -24.38
N ILE A 58 6.32 2.71 -24.34
CA ILE A 58 6.04 3.48 -23.11
C ILE A 58 4.60 3.32 -22.66
N GLY A 59 3.66 3.23 -23.61
CA GLY A 59 2.26 2.96 -23.28
C GLY A 59 2.00 1.53 -22.81
N HIS A 60 2.89 0.58 -23.12
CA HIS A 60 2.86 -0.75 -22.53
C HIS A 60 3.38 -0.69 -21.09
N ASP A 61 4.56 -0.11 -20.89
CA ASP A 61 5.19 0.01 -19.58
C ASP A 61 4.37 0.83 -18.59
N LEU A 62 3.66 1.86 -19.06
CA LEU A 62 2.72 2.62 -18.24
C LEU A 62 1.57 1.75 -17.71
N ARG A 63 1.03 0.85 -18.54
CA ARG A 63 -0.04 -0.08 -18.10
C ARG A 63 0.51 -1.10 -17.12
N LEU A 64 1.64 -1.71 -17.42
CA LEU A 64 2.30 -2.67 -16.54
C LEU A 64 2.61 -2.05 -15.17
N LEU A 65 3.21 -0.86 -15.14
CA LEU A 65 3.45 -0.14 -13.89
C LEU A 65 2.15 0.15 -13.15
N SER A 66 1.09 0.56 -13.85
CA SER A 66 -0.21 0.80 -13.22
C SER A 66 -0.85 -0.45 -12.65
N GLU A 67 -0.64 -1.61 -13.29
CA GLU A 67 -1.10 -2.92 -12.79
C GLU A 67 -0.34 -3.26 -11.50
N LYS A 68 1.00 -3.22 -11.51
CA LYS A 68 1.81 -3.50 -10.30
C LYS A 68 1.54 -2.54 -9.14
N VAL A 69 1.27 -1.26 -9.41
CA VAL A 69 0.86 -0.29 -8.38
C VAL A 69 -0.54 -0.60 -7.84
N SER A 70 -1.42 -1.16 -8.66
CA SER A 70 -2.74 -1.66 -8.20
C SER A 70 -2.57 -2.89 -7.33
N ASP A 71 -1.70 -3.83 -7.70
CA ASP A 71 -1.41 -5.02 -6.88
C ASP A 71 -0.81 -4.60 -5.53
N ALA A 72 0.14 -3.67 -5.53
CA ALA A 72 0.72 -3.11 -4.30
C ALA A 72 -0.34 -2.43 -3.39
N TRP A 73 -1.39 -1.86 -3.97
CA TRP A 73 -2.51 -1.32 -3.20
C TRP A 73 -3.27 -2.43 -2.45
N GLU A 74 -3.62 -3.51 -3.15
CA GLU A 74 -4.32 -4.65 -2.55
C GLU A 74 -3.45 -5.35 -1.49
N LEU A 75 -2.16 -5.58 -1.77
CA LEU A 75 -1.23 -6.15 -0.79
C LEU A 75 -1.14 -5.28 0.49
N ASN A 76 -1.28 -3.97 0.36
CA ASN A 76 -1.30 -3.08 1.51
C ASN A 76 -2.62 -3.15 2.31
N ILE A 77 -3.74 -3.49 1.69
CA ILE A 77 -5.00 -3.85 2.39
C ILE A 77 -4.81 -5.18 3.11
N ASP A 78 -4.21 -6.16 2.44
CA ASP A 78 -3.95 -7.50 2.98
C ASP A 78 -2.97 -7.47 4.16
N ALA A 79 -1.93 -6.63 4.10
CA ALA A 79 -1.03 -6.37 5.21
C ALA A 79 -1.65 -5.50 6.33
N GLY A 80 -2.83 -4.92 6.12
CA GLY A 80 -3.54 -4.10 7.11
C GLY A 80 -3.00 -2.67 7.25
N TRP A 81 -2.33 -2.15 6.22
CA TRP A 81 -1.87 -0.75 6.19
C TRP A 81 -2.87 0.21 5.55
N LEU A 82 -3.74 -0.30 4.68
CA LEU A 82 -4.85 0.43 4.08
C LEU A 82 -6.18 -0.18 4.52
N SER A 83 -7.23 0.64 4.56
CA SER A 83 -8.56 0.12 4.74
C SER A 83 -9.05 -0.51 3.43
N SER A 84 -9.80 -1.61 3.55
CA SER A 84 -10.58 -2.23 2.48
C SER A 84 -11.73 -1.32 2.02
N GLY A 85 -12.12 -0.36 2.86
CA GLY A 85 -13.17 0.62 2.61
C GLY A 85 -12.64 2.02 2.29
N ARG A 86 -13.26 3.03 2.92
CA ARG A 86 -12.84 4.45 2.81
C ARG A 86 -12.09 4.95 4.04
N LYS A 87 -12.12 4.19 5.13
CA LYS A 87 -11.55 4.50 6.44
C LYS A 87 -11.61 3.23 7.29
N PHE A 88 -10.67 3.12 8.22
CA PHE A 88 -10.73 2.13 9.30
C PHE A 88 -11.96 2.34 10.19
N ASP A 89 -12.73 1.27 10.36
CA ASP A 89 -13.66 1.14 11.48
C ASP A 89 -13.05 0.32 12.64
N ASP A 90 -13.82 0.14 13.70
CA ASP A 90 -13.32 -0.52 14.90
C ASP A 90 -13.03 -2.02 14.67
N LEU A 91 -13.83 -2.71 13.85
CA LEU A 91 -13.62 -4.14 13.57
C LEU A 91 -12.44 -4.34 12.61
N GLU A 92 -12.34 -3.50 11.60
CA GLU A 92 -11.24 -3.51 10.64
C GLU A 92 -9.92 -3.22 11.33
N TYR A 93 -9.86 -2.21 12.21
CA TYR A 93 -8.63 -1.93 12.95
C TYR A 93 -8.27 -3.05 13.93
N PHE A 94 -9.25 -3.71 14.55
CA PHE A 94 -8.98 -4.89 15.37
C PHE A 94 -8.38 -6.03 14.54
N THR A 95 -8.91 -6.25 13.33
CA THR A 95 -8.35 -7.20 12.35
C THR A 95 -6.90 -6.84 12.00
N VAL A 96 -6.59 -5.55 11.79
CA VAL A 96 -5.19 -5.09 11.60
C VAL A 96 -4.30 -5.43 12.78
N LEU A 97 -4.78 -5.27 14.01
CA LEU A 97 -3.99 -5.64 15.19
C LEU A 97 -3.67 -7.14 15.24
N ILE A 98 -4.58 -7.99 14.75
CA ILE A 98 -4.37 -9.45 14.61
C ILE A 98 -3.36 -9.73 13.49
N LYS A 99 -3.51 -9.11 12.32
CA LYS A 99 -2.56 -9.20 11.20
C LYS A 99 -1.13 -8.85 11.65
N HIS A 100 -0.98 -7.79 12.45
CA HIS A 100 0.30 -7.34 13.00
C HIS A 100 0.70 -8.07 14.29
N ASP A 101 -0.06 -9.08 14.73
CA ASP A 101 0.31 -10.03 15.77
C ASP A 101 0.77 -11.34 15.12
N GLY A 102 1.72 -11.26 14.18
CA GLY A 102 2.18 -12.38 13.37
C GLY A 102 2.73 -13.57 14.19
N ALA A 103 3.31 -13.30 15.37
CA ALA A 103 3.76 -14.32 16.31
C ALA A 103 2.66 -14.87 17.25
N GLY A 104 1.42 -14.37 17.17
CA GLY A 104 0.27 -14.83 17.95
C GLY A 104 0.40 -14.64 19.47
N ARG A 105 1.03 -13.55 19.91
CA ARG A 105 1.33 -13.33 21.33
C ARG A 105 0.22 -12.58 22.05
N ARG A 106 -0.46 -11.68 21.35
CA ARG A 106 -1.43 -10.73 21.92
C ARG A 106 -2.86 -11.24 21.85
N PHE A 107 -3.24 -11.89 20.74
CA PHE A 107 -4.59 -12.37 20.51
C PHE A 107 -4.57 -13.89 20.39
N LYS A 108 -5.12 -14.57 21.40
CA LYS A 108 -5.05 -16.03 21.54
C LYS A 108 -6.40 -16.69 21.74
N SER A 109 -7.46 -15.95 22.03
CA SER A 109 -8.81 -16.50 22.17
C SER A 109 -9.86 -15.40 22.13
N LEU A 110 -11.14 -15.78 22.10
CA LEU A 110 -12.27 -14.84 22.20
C LEU A 110 -12.21 -13.96 23.46
N SER A 111 -11.51 -14.42 24.50
CA SER A 111 -11.33 -13.63 25.74
C SER A 111 -10.48 -12.37 25.54
N ASP A 112 -9.64 -12.35 24.50
CA ASP A 112 -8.79 -11.21 24.13
C ASP A 112 -9.53 -10.16 23.27
N VAL A 113 -10.73 -10.49 22.78
CA VAL A 113 -11.57 -9.54 22.04
C VAL A 113 -11.97 -8.38 22.95
N PRO A 114 -11.70 -7.12 22.54
CA PRO A 114 -12.12 -5.95 23.30
C PRO A 114 -13.61 -5.98 23.58
N VAL A 115 -14.01 -5.62 24.81
CA VAL A 115 -15.41 -5.74 25.26
C VAL A 115 -16.42 -5.07 24.32
N PHE A 116 -16.04 -3.95 23.71
CA PHE A 116 -16.89 -3.19 22.80
C PHE A 116 -17.03 -3.82 21.39
N LEU A 117 -16.27 -4.87 21.08
CA LEU A 117 -16.35 -5.63 19.82
C LEU A 117 -16.91 -7.04 20.00
N ARG A 118 -17.25 -7.45 21.23
CA ARG A 118 -17.68 -8.83 21.49
C ARG A 118 -18.96 -9.23 20.76
N GLU A 119 -19.85 -8.27 20.51
CA GLU A 119 -21.09 -8.51 19.75
C GLU A 119 -20.79 -9.00 18.33
N GLU A 120 -19.69 -8.55 17.71
CA GLU A 120 -19.27 -8.99 16.37
C GLU A 120 -18.84 -10.47 16.32
N PHE A 121 -18.55 -11.08 17.47
CA PHE A 121 -18.07 -12.46 17.61
C PHE A 121 -18.97 -13.32 18.50
N GLU A 122 -20.20 -12.87 18.81
CA GLU A 122 -21.07 -13.55 19.80
C GLU A 122 -21.46 -14.97 19.36
N GLU A 123 -21.62 -15.19 18.06
CA GLU A 123 -22.00 -16.49 17.50
C GLU A 123 -20.81 -17.43 17.28
N TRP A 124 -19.59 -16.94 17.46
CA TRP A 124 -18.38 -17.69 17.13
C TRP A 124 -17.95 -18.58 18.29
N ASP A 125 -17.50 -19.78 17.96
CA ASP A 125 -16.73 -20.60 18.89
C ASP A 125 -15.22 -20.28 18.84
N GLU A 126 -14.47 -20.84 19.79
CA GLU A 126 -13.01 -20.62 19.83
C GLU A 126 -12.31 -21.15 18.57
N SER A 127 -12.80 -22.23 17.96
CA SER A 127 -12.17 -22.78 16.75
C SER A 127 -12.35 -21.85 15.55
N GLU A 128 -13.53 -21.26 15.40
CA GLU A 128 -13.82 -20.26 14.35
C GLU A 128 -12.94 -19.02 14.53
N PHE A 129 -12.81 -18.53 15.77
CA PHE A 129 -11.95 -17.38 16.04
C PHE A 129 -10.46 -17.67 15.82
N GLN A 130 -9.96 -18.88 16.18
CA GLN A 130 -8.59 -19.27 15.85
C GLN A 130 -8.36 -19.31 14.34
N ALA A 131 -9.26 -19.93 13.60
CA ALA A 131 -9.15 -20.04 12.14
C ALA A 131 -9.07 -18.66 11.48
N PHE A 132 -9.93 -17.74 11.93
CA PHE A 132 -9.88 -16.35 11.50
C PHE A 132 -8.54 -15.69 11.83
N MET A 133 -8.04 -15.79 13.08
CA MET A 133 -6.77 -15.17 13.44
C MET A 133 -5.59 -15.72 12.62
N ASP A 134 -5.57 -17.02 12.38
CA ASP A 134 -4.52 -17.67 11.59
C ASP A 134 -4.59 -17.25 10.12
N GLU A 135 -5.79 -17.16 9.55
CA GLU A 135 -6.00 -16.61 8.20
C GLU A 135 -5.48 -15.17 8.11
N GLN A 136 -5.87 -14.29 9.03
CA GLN A 136 -5.43 -12.88 8.99
C GLN A 136 -3.90 -12.74 9.09
N ARG A 137 -3.26 -13.54 9.95
CA ARG A 137 -1.78 -13.55 10.06
C ARG A 137 -1.12 -14.05 8.78
N GLU A 138 -1.67 -15.09 8.16
CA GLU A 138 -1.14 -15.65 6.92
C GLU A 138 -1.33 -14.69 5.75
N THR A 139 -2.49 -14.05 5.61
CA THR A 139 -2.73 -13.00 4.61
C THR A 139 -1.71 -11.87 4.75
N CYS A 140 -1.45 -11.43 5.99
CA CYS A 140 -0.44 -10.41 6.25
C CYS A 140 0.97 -10.88 5.82
N ARG A 141 1.37 -12.11 6.20
CA ARG A 141 2.66 -12.68 5.83
C ARG A 141 2.82 -12.80 4.31
N ALA A 142 1.84 -13.39 3.63
CA ALA A 142 1.83 -13.53 2.18
C ALA A 142 1.96 -12.18 1.47
N ALA A 143 1.32 -11.12 1.98
CA ALA A 143 1.47 -9.79 1.42
C ALA A 143 2.90 -9.23 1.55
N TYR A 144 3.58 -9.48 2.66
CA TYR A 144 5.00 -9.12 2.82
C TYR A 144 5.91 -9.95 1.91
N ASP A 145 5.61 -11.23 1.69
CA ASP A 145 6.37 -12.10 0.79
C ASP A 145 6.18 -11.70 -0.69
N GLU A 146 4.99 -11.24 -1.07
CA GLU A 146 4.63 -10.89 -2.46
C GLU A 146 5.02 -9.45 -2.85
N MET A 147 5.02 -8.50 -1.91
CA MET A 147 5.33 -7.10 -2.23
C MET A 147 6.68 -6.89 -2.95
N PRO A 148 7.79 -7.54 -2.54
CA PRO A 148 9.08 -7.42 -3.25
C PRO A 148 9.03 -7.96 -4.69
N THR A 149 8.24 -8.98 -4.96
CA THR A 149 8.19 -9.63 -6.29
C THR A 149 7.55 -8.72 -7.33
N LEU A 150 6.72 -7.75 -6.92
CA LEU A 150 6.12 -6.77 -7.84
C LEU A 150 7.18 -5.94 -8.58
N LEU A 151 8.27 -5.57 -7.89
CA LEU A 151 9.36 -4.82 -8.51
C LEU A 151 10.20 -5.73 -9.42
N GLU A 152 10.48 -6.96 -8.97
CA GLU A 152 11.23 -7.94 -9.76
C GLU A 152 10.52 -8.24 -11.08
N ASP A 153 9.23 -8.56 -11.04
CA ASP A 153 8.40 -8.80 -12.23
C ASP A 153 8.38 -7.58 -13.16
N LEU A 154 8.23 -6.38 -12.59
CA LEU A 154 8.22 -5.14 -13.37
C LEU A 154 9.54 -4.96 -14.12
N GLU A 155 10.67 -5.12 -13.43
CA GLU A 155 11.99 -4.96 -14.04
C GLU A 155 12.26 -5.96 -15.16
N GLU A 156 11.74 -7.19 -15.06
CA GLU A 156 11.85 -8.21 -16.10
C GLU A 156 10.99 -7.90 -17.35
N GLU A 157 9.86 -7.22 -17.17
CA GLU A 157 8.85 -7.01 -18.23
C GLU A 157 8.90 -5.62 -18.90
N LEU A 158 9.67 -4.66 -18.36
CA LEU A 158 9.80 -3.31 -18.94
C LEU A 158 10.39 -3.35 -20.37
N ALA A 159 9.70 -2.69 -21.30
CA ALA A 159 10.03 -2.69 -22.72
C ALA A 159 10.55 -1.34 -23.25
N GLU A 160 10.73 -0.32 -22.40
CA GLU A 160 11.08 1.05 -22.80
C GLU A 160 12.36 1.13 -23.65
N GLY A 161 13.33 0.23 -23.40
CA GLY A 161 14.54 0.08 -24.21
C GLY A 161 15.18 1.41 -24.61
N ASP A 162 15.53 1.55 -25.89
CA ASP A 162 16.03 2.80 -26.49
C ASP A 162 14.93 3.57 -27.24
N PHE A 163 13.66 3.47 -26.82
CA PHE A 163 12.53 4.07 -27.55
C PHE A 163 12.71 5.59 -27.74
N PHE A 164 13.10 6.32 -26.70
CA PHE A 164 13.33 7.75 -26.80
C PHE A 164 14.58 8.11 -27.62
N GLY A 165 15.61 7.26 -27.63
CA GLY A 165 16.78 7.44 -28.51
C GLY A 165 16.41 7.28 -29.99
N MET A 166 15.56 6.30 -30.31
CA MET A 166 14.96 6.18 -31.65
C MET A 166 14.14 7.43 -32.02
N LEU A 167 13.30 7.93 -31.11
CA LEU A 167 12.51 9.14 -31.39
C LEU A 167 13.39 10.37 -31.67
N ASP A 168 14.53 10.53 -30.98
CA ASP A 168 15.43 11.67 -31.20
C ASP A 168 16.08 11.66 -32.60
N SER A 169 16.28 10.49 -33.22
CA SER A 169 16.87 10.37 -34.56
C SER A 169 15.85 10.59 -35.70
N LEU A 170 14.56 10.27 -35.48
CA LEU A 170 13.51 10.31 -36.51
C LEU A 170 13.39 11.62 -37.30
N PRO A 171 13.45 12.83 -36.70
CA PRO A 171 13.34 14.07 -37.46
C PRO A 171 14.47 14.24 -38.49
N TYR A 172 15.68 13.79 -38.17
CA TYR A 172 16.82 13.84 -39.09
C TYR A 172 16.65 12.84 -40.23
N GLU A 173 16.23 11.62 -39.91
CA GLU A 173 15.97 10.57 -40.90
C GLU A 173 14.84 10.94 -41.87
N ALA A 174 13.83 11.66 -41.38
CA ALA A 174 12.72 12.18 -42.18
C ALA A 174 13.10 13.41 -43.04
N GLY A 175 14.33 13.91 -42.96
CA GLY A 175 14.77 15.10 -43.69
C GLY A 175 14.10 16.39 -43.22
N ALA A 176 13.69 16.45 -41.95
CA ALA A 176 13.06 17.64 -41.39
C ALA A 176 14.04 18.83 -41.36
N ASP A 177 13.50 20.03 -41.56
CA ASP A 177 14.28 21.25 -41.39
C ASP A 177 14.66 21.47 -39.92
N SER A 178 15.64 22.35 -39.68
CA SER A 178 16.15 22.61 -38.33
C SER A 178 15.08 23.08 -37.34
N GLN A 179 14.01 23.75 -37.80
CA GLN A 179 12.97 24.25 -36.91
C GLN A 179 12.03 23.10 -36.49
N LYS A 180 11.61 22.26 -37.43
CA LYS A 180 10.79 21.08 -37.16
C LYS A 180 11.52 20.08 -36.26
N THR A 181 12.81 19.87 -36.48
CA THR A 181 13.64 19.03 -35.61
C THR A 181 13.68 19.55 -34.17
N LYS A 182 13.85 20.87 -33.97
CA LYS A 182 13.82 21.47 -32.62
C LYS A 182 12.46 21.30 -31.93
N GLN A 183 11.37 21.45 -32.67
CA GLN A 183 10.02 21.29 -32.13
C GLN A 183 9.72 19.83 -31.75
N ALA A 184 10.10 18.88 -32.60
CA ALA A 184 9.94 17.45 -32.33
C ALA A 184 10.73 17.02 -31.09
N ARG A 185 12.00 17.46 -30.98
CA ARG A 185 12.83 17.21 -29.80
C ARG A 185 12.23 17.72 -28.51
N ALA A 186 11.78 18.97 -28.50
CA ALA A 186 11.14 19.54 -27.32
C ALA A 186 9.88 18.75 -26.90
N LEU A 187 9.12 18.20 -27.87
CA LEU A 187 8.00 17.33 -27.58
C LEU A 187 8.46 16.00 -26.96
N PHE A 188 9.47 15.35 -27.53
CA PHE A 188 10.01 14.08 -27.01
C PHE A 188 10.60 14.25 -25.61
N ASP A 189 11.38 15.31 -25.36
CA ASP A 189 11.92 15.64 -24.04
C ASP A 189 10.80 15.79 -23.00
N ASN A 190 9.71 16.48 -23.36
CA ASN A 190 8.57 16.65 -22.46
C ASN A 190 7.88 15.33 -22.12
N VAL A 191 7.72 14.45 -23.11
CA VAL A 191 7.13 13.12 -22.90
C VAL A 191 8.05 12.24 -22.06
N GLN A 192 9.36 12.24 -22.35
CA GLN A 192 10.35 11.48 -21.59
C GLN A 192 10.41 11.93 -20.13
N ASN A 193 10.44 13.25 -19.87
CA ASN A 193 10.44 13.78 -18.52
C ASN A 193 9.14 13.46 -17.77
N SER A 194 8.00 13.53 -18.45
CA SER A 194 6.71 13.17 -17.86
C SER A 194 6.64 11.69 -17.51
N TRP A 195 7.15 10.82 -18.40
CA TRP A 195 7.28 9.40 -18.16
C TRP A 195 8.21 9.10 -16.97
N ALA A 196 9.40 9.70 -16.92
CA ALA A 196 10.35 9.50 -15.83
C ALA A 196 9.74 9.89 -14.46
N GLN A 197 9.00 10.99 -14.40
CA GLN A 197 8.28 11.39 -13.17
C GLN A 197 7.19 10.41 -12.79
N CYS A 198 6.42 9.92 -13.77
CA CYS A 198 5.38 8.92 -13.55
C CYS A 198 5.97 7.60 -13.06
N LYS A 199 7.02 7.12 -13.73
CA LYS A 199 7.78 5.92 -13.34
C LYS A 199 8.30 6.04 -11.91
N GLN A 200 8.96 7.13 -11.58
CA GLN A 200 9.48 7.36 -10.22
C GLN A 200 8.37 7.35 -9.17
N THR A 201 7.23 7.98 -9.45
CA THR A 201 6.08 8.05 -8.54
C THR A 201 5.42 6.67 -8.37
N GLY A 202 5.33 5.87 -9.43
CA GLY A 202 4.81 4.51 -9.38
C GLY A 202 5.73 3.55 -8.64
N LEU A 203 7.04 3.60 -8.92
CA LEU A 203 8.05 2.80 -8.20
C LEU A 203 8.04 3.13 -6.70
N SER A 204 7.80 4.39 -6.32
CA SER A 204 7.65 4.77 -4.91
C SER A 204 6.35 4.29 -4.26
N LEU A 205 5.54 3.47 -4.93
CA LEU A 205 4.35 2.83 -4.36
C LEU A 205 4.51 1.31 -4.29
N LEU A 206 5.58 0.72 -4.85
CA LEU A 206 5.81 -0.72 -4.79
C LEU A 206 6.47 -1.12 -3.46
N HIS A 207 5.82 -0.77 -2.35
CA HIS A 207 6.26 -1.06 -0.99
C HIS A 207 5.10 -0.99 0.02
N MET A 208 5.33 -1.46 1.25
CA MET A 208 4.32 -1.35 2.31
C MET A 208 4.14 0.10 2.76
N ALA A 209 2.91 0.57 2.94
CA ALA A 209 2.58 1.97 3.13
C ALA A 209 3.19 2.58 4.40
N ASN A 210 3.50 1.77 5.42
CA ASN A 210 4.22 2.20 6.61
C ASN A 210 5.68 2.62 6.35
N GLN A 211 6.21 2.32 5.17
CA GLN A 211 7.58 2.61 4.73
C GLN A 211 7.66 3.94 3.96
N LEU A 212 6.50 4.51 3.59
CA LEU A 212 6.45 5.70 2.75
C LEU A 212 7.10 6.91 3.42
N GLY A 213 8.18 7.42 2.82
CA GLY A 213 8.89 8.61 3.28
C GLY A 213 10.04 8.34 4.26
N ASP A 214 10.35 7.08 4.55
CA ASP A 214 11.51 6.70 5.36
C ASP A 214 12.67 6.21 4.46
N GLY A 215 13.72 7.02 4.35
CA GLY A 215 14.86 6.76 3.48
C GLY A 215 15.89 5.78 4.04
N ASP A 216 15.80 5.46 5.34
CA ASP A 216 16.70 4.55 6.05
C ASP A 216 15.99 3.25 6.47
N TYR A 217 14.85 2.95 5.84
CA TYR A 217 13.98 1.85 6.21
C TYR A 217 14.56 0.49 5.80
N ASP A 218 14.61 -0.45 6.74
CA ASP A 218 14.97 -1.85 6.53
C ASP A 218 13.69 -2.71 6.51
N PRO A 219 13.27 -3.21 5.34
CA PRO A 219 12.09 -4.09 5.20
C PRO A 219 12.15 -5.33 6.10
N GLY A 220 13.36 -5.88 6.29
CA GLY A 220 13.56 -7.03 7.16
C GLY A 220 13.30 -6.72 8.63
N LEU A 221 13.42 -5.47 9.07
CA LEU A 221 13.21 -5.10 10.47
C LEU A 221 11.74 -5.14 10.88
N MET A 222 10.83 -4.60 10.05
CA MET A 222 9.40 -4.67 10.39
C MET A 222 8.86 -6.08 10.22
N GLU A 223 9.30 -6.78 9.17
CA GLU A 223 8.96 -8.19 9.00
C GLU A 223 9.41 -9.00 10.23
N ALA A 224 10.66 -8.83 10.67
CA ALA A 224 11.16 -9.43 11.91
C ALA A 224 10.33 -9.00 13.14
N LEU A 225 10.00 -7.72 13.28
CA LEU A 225 9.18 -7.24 14.41
C LEU A 225 7.78 -7.86 14.45
N LEU A 226 7.21 -8.16 13.28
CA LEU A 226 5.88 -8.75 13.17
C LEU A 226 5.89 -10.27 13.29
N PHE A 227 6.92 -10.93 12.74
CA PHE A 227 6.93 -12.38 12.51
C PHE A 227 8.05 -13.14 13.23
N ASP A 228 9.15 -12.49 13.64
CA ASP A 228 10.22 -13.15 14.38
C ASP A 228 9.86 -13.38 15.86
N ARG A 229 10.47 -14.43 16.42
CA ARG A 229 10.19 -15.02 17.74
C ARG A 229 11.04 -14.42 18.86
#